data_AF-A0A7S1RX44-F1
#
_entry.id   AF-A0A7S1RX44-F1
#
_cell.length_a   1.000
_cell.length_b   1.000
_cell.length_c   1.000
_cell.angle_alpha   90.00
_cell.angle_beta   90.00
_cell.angle_gamma   90.00
#
_symmetry.space_group_name_H-M   'P 1'
#
loop_
_entity.id
_entity.type
_entity.pdbx_description
1 polymer ?
#
loop_
_entity_poly.entity_id
_entity_poly.type
_entity_poly.pdbx_seq_one_letter_code
_entity_poly.pdbx_strand_id
1 'polypeptide(L)'
;NKQDQVKIMEHPKLGVYVRGVQEVPCETKEDVMMNLDYGLKRRSIAATNMNQSSSRSHAVFVIRTTTLEGVRASLQNKNGGKDDRKALQAKINLIDLAGSERCSKSGTQNERLKEGSAIN
;
A
#
# COMPACT_ATOMS: atom_id res chain seq x y z
N ASN A 1 9.25 -16.22 -13.64
CA ASN A 1 7.98 -15.70 -13.09
C ASN A 1 7.77 -14.28 -13.60
N LYS A 2 6.95 -14.10 -14.65
CA LYS A 2 6.56 -12.77 -15.12
C LYS A 2 5.78 -12.11 -13.99
N GLN A 3 6.29 -11.02 -13.41
CA GLN A 3 5.46 -10.16 -12.57
C GLN A 3 4.31 -9.68 -13.45
N ASP A 4 3.07 -10.04 -13.09
CA ASP A 4 1.90 -9.49 -13.75
C ASP A 4 1.96 -7.97 -13.63
N GLN A 5 1.85 -7.30 -14.78
CA GLN A 5 1.92 -5.86 -14.85
C GLN A 5 0.77 -5.27 -14.04
N VAL A 6 1.08 -4.47 -13.02
CA VAL A 6 0.06 -3.78 -12.23
C VAL A 6 -0.68 -2.78 -13.10
N LYS A 7 -2.02 -2.75 -13.00
CA LYS A 7 -2.87 -1.86 -13.81
C LYS A 7 -3.82 -1.07 -12.92
N ILE A 8 -3.98 0.21 -13.21
CA ILE A 8 -5.00 1.05 -12.56
C ILE A 8 -6.35 0.73 -13.21
N MET A 9 -7.35 0.50 -12.38
CA MET A 9 -8.71 0.11 -12.75
C MET A 9 -9.72 0.89 -11.91
N GLU A 10 -10.95 1.01 -12.37
CA GLU A 10 -12.04 1.65 -11.62
C GLU A 10 -13.12 0.63 -11.27
N HIS A 11 -13.62 0.67 -10.04
CA HIS A 11 -14.73 -0.17 -9.58
C HIS A 11 -15.90 0.71 -9.10
N PRO A 12 -17.17 0.41 -9.48
CA PRO A 12 -18.33 1.25 -9.17
C PRO A 12 -18.53 1.58 -7.69
N LYS A 13 -18.03 0.72 -6.77
CA LYS A 13 -18.14 0.92 -5.31
C LYS A 13 -16.82 1.25 -4.63
N LEU A 14 -15.69 0.80 -5.17
CA LEU A 14 -14.38 0.90 -4.49
C LEU A 14 -13.55 2.08 -5.03
N GLY A 15 -14.03 2.71 -6.10
CA GLY A 15 -13.29 3.71 -6.86
C GLY A 15 -12.06 3.11 -7.55
N VAL A 16 -11.03 3.92 -7.70
CA VAL A 16 -9.78 3.53 -8.35
C VAL A 16 -9.00 2.51 -7.50
N TYR A 17 -8.62 1.38 -8.10
CA TYR A 17 -7.82 0.33 -7.49
C TYR A 17 -6.72 -0.17 -8.43
N VAL A 18 -5.70 -0.82 -7.87
CA VAL A 18 -4.60 -1.41 -8.64
C VAL A 18 -4.85 -2.90 -8.76
N ARG A 19 -5.02 -3.40 -9.99
CA ARG A 19 -5.11 -4.84 -10.28
C ARG A 19 -3.71 -5.44 -10.30
N GLY A 20 -3.57 -6.63 -9.72
CA GLY A 20 -2.29 -7.35 -9.65
C GLY A 20 -1.51 -7.14 -8.35
N VAL A 21 -2.01 -6.29 -7.44
CA VAL A 21 -1.53 -6.22 -6.06
C VAL A 21 -2.32 -7.20 -5.19
N GLN A 22 -1.67 -7.70 -4.13
CA GLN A 22 -2.29 -8.59 -3.17
C GLN A 22 -2.85 -7.77 -2.00
N GLU A 23 -4.12 -7.98 -1.66
CA GLU A 23 -4.70 -7.52 -0.39
C GLU A 23 -4.72 -8.71 0.58
N VAL A 24 -4.20 -8.52 1.79
CA VAL A 24 -4.07 -9.57 2.81
C VAL A 24 -4.96 -9.22 4.01
N PRO A 25 -5.92 -10.07 4.41
CA PRO A 25 -6.71 -9.82 5.60
C PRO A 25 -5.82 -9.84 6.84
N CYS A 26 -6.03 -8.88 7.74
CA CYS A 26 -5.31 -8.75 9.00
C CYS A 26 -6.34 -8.57 10.12
N GLU A 27 -6.22 -9.33 11.22
CA GLU A 27 -7.11 -9.23 12.38
C GLU A 27 -6.45 -8.49 13.54
N THR A 28 -5.11 -8.55 13.60
CA THR A 28 -4.31 -7.97 14.66
C THR A 28 -3.32 -6.94 14.12
N LYS A 29 -2.75 -6.14 15.02
CA LYS A 29 -1.64 -5.23 14.69
C LYS A 29 -0.44 -6.02 14.19
N GLU A 30 -0.19 -7.17 14.80
CA GLU A 30 0.94 -8.05 14.52
C GLU A 30 0.89 -8.57 13.07
N ASP A 31 -0.31 -8.90 12.56
CA ASP A 31 -0.51 -9.28 11.15
C ASP A 31 -0.09 -8.16 10.20
N VAL A 32 -0.46 -6.91 10.52
CA VAL A 32 -0.10 -5.74 9.71
C VAL A 32 1.42 -5.54 9.71
N MET A 33 2.06 -5.63 10.88
CA MET A 33 3.51 -5.48 11.01
C MET A 33 4.27 -6.59 10.27
N MET A 34 3.80 -7.83 10.33
CA MET A 34 4.40 -8.95 9.61
C MET A 34 4.34 -8.75 8.08
N ASN A 35 3.20 -8.27 7.56
CA ASN A 35 3.04 -7.98 6.15
C ASN A 35 3.90 -6.79 5.69
N LEU A 36 4.05 -5.77 6.55
CA LEU A 36 4.96 -4.65 6.31
C LEU A 36 6.41 -5.13 6.19
N ASP A 37 6.89 -5.92 7.16
CA ASP A 37 8.24 -6.49 7.14
C ASP A 37 8.50 -7.37 5.93
N TYR A 38 7.50 -8.17 5.54
CA TYR A 38 7.56 -8.97 4.32
C TYR A 38 7.73 -8.11 3.06
N GLY A 39 6.95 -7.03 2.94
CA GLY A 39 7.06 -6.07 1.85
C GLY A 39 8.42 -5.38 1.83
N LEU A 40 8.93 -4.95 2.99
CA LEU A 40 10.24 -4.32 3.14
C LEU A 40 11.39 -5.25 2.75
N LYS A 41 11.35 -6.53 3.18
CA LYS A 41 12.35 -7.53 2.79
C LYS A 41 12.38 -7.75 1.28
N ARG A 42 11.21 -7.80 0.63
CA ARG A 42 11.11 -7.94 -0.83
C ARG A 42 11.60 -6.70 -1.57
N ARG A 43 11.31 -5.50 -1.05
CA ARG A 43 11.90 -4.25 -1.55
C ARG A 43 13.41 -4.26 -1.43
N SER A 44 13.96 -4.78 -0.33
CA SER A 44 15.40 -4.92 -0.11
C SER A 44 16.06 -5.93 -1.07
N ILE A 45 15.46 -7.11 -1.29
CA ILE A 45 15.99 -8.12 -2.23
C ILE A 45 15.96 -7.61 -3.67
N ALA A 46 14.88 -6.93 -4.08
CA ALA A 46 14.82 -6.27 -5.38
C ALA A 46 15.91 -5.20 -5.55
N ALA A 47 16.42 -4.63 -4.46
CA ALA A 47 17.47 -3.62 -4.44
C ALA A 47 18.91 -4.19 -4.42
N THR A 48 19.13 -5.49 -4.65
CA THR A 48 20.48 -6.11 -4.67
C THR A 48 20.69 -6.89 -5.98
N ASN A 49 21.61 -6.51 -6.88
CA ASN A 49 23.04 -6.84 -6.81
C ASN A 49 23.95 -5.83 -7.60
N MET A 50 23.46 -4.65 -7.97
CA MET A 50 24.26 -3.67 -8.74
C MET A 50 23.84 -2.19 -8.61
N ASN A 51 22.93 -1.80 -7.71
CA ASN A 51 22.60 -0.37 -7.53
C ASN A 51 21.86 -0.09 -6.22
N GLN A 52 22.10 1.10 -5.71
CA GLN A 52 21.36 1.80 -4.65
C GLN A 52 19.90 2.05 -5.10
N SER A 53 19.09 1.00 -5.24
CA SER A 53 17.76 1.07 -5.88
C SER A 53 16.62 1.41 -4.91
N SER A 54 16.87 1.45 -3.61
CA SER A 54 15.89 1.90 -2.62
C SER A 54 15.73 3.43 -2.61
N SER A 55 16.77 4.20 -2.98
CA SER A 55 16.67 5.66 -3.10
C SER A 55 15.90 6.10 -4.35
N ARG A 56 15.70 5.22 -5.34
CA ARG A 56 15.04 5.53 -6.62
C ARG A 56 13.71 4.81 -6.80
N SER A 57 13.02 4.49 -5.72
CA SER A 57 11.68 3.91 -5.81
C SER A 57 10.78 4.44 -4.72
N HIS A 58 9.62 4.95 -5.13
CA HIS A 58 8.52 5.23 -4.22
C HIS A 58 7.91 3.92 -3.74
N ALA A 59 7.51 3.86 -2.47
CA ALA A 59 6.74 2.76 -1.92
C ALA A 59 5.39 3.27 -1.41
N VAL A 60 4.36 2.46 -1.66
CA VAL A 60 2.99 2.72 -1.23
C VAL A 60 2.51 1.51 -0.45
N PHE A 61 2.20 1.71 0.83
CA PHE A 61 1.58 0.70 1.68
C PHE A 61 0.16 1.16 2.04
N VAL A 62 -0.84 0.37 1.65
CA VAL A 62 -2.26 0.72 1.81
C VAL A 62 -2.87 -0.16 2.90
N ILE A 63 -3.44 0.48 3.92
CA ILE A 63 -4.24 -0.19 4.95
C ILE A 63 -5.71 0.18 4.72
N ARG A 64 -6.56 -0.83 4.55
CA ARG A 64 -8.01 -0.66 4.49
C ARG A 64 -8.61 -1.19 5.79
N THR A 65 -9.40 -0.37 6.48
CA THR A 65 -10.11 -0.80 7.69
C THR A 65 -11.61 -0.65 7.49
N THR A 66 -12.36 -1.58 8.09
CA THR A 66 -13.82 -1.51 8.16
C THR A 66 -14.24 -1.66 9.60
N THR A 67 -14.90 -0.65 10.14
CA THR A 67 -15.48 -0.65 11.48
C THR A 67 -16.99 -0.70 11.36
N LEU A 68 -17.65 -1.58 12.10
CA LEU A 68 -19.11 -1.57 12.20
C LEU A 68 -19.50 -0.65 13.36
N GLU A 69 -20.00 0.53 13.03
CA GLU A 69 -20.51 1.48 14.00
C GLU A 69 -22.03 1.31 14.16
N GLY A 70 -22.45 1.05 15.38
CA GLY A 70 -23.85 0.86 15.73
C GLY A 70 -23.97 0.31 17.14
N VAL A 71 -25.05 0.67 17.83
CA VAL A 71 -25.41 0.04 19.11
C VAL A 71 -25.42 -1.47 18.85
N ARG A 72 -24.65 -2.26 19.61
CA ARG A 72 -24.88 -3.72 19.68
C ARG A 72 -26.37 -3.84 19.92
N ALA A 73 -27.15 -4.29 18.92
CA ALA A 73 -28.58 -4.48 19.08
C ALA A 73 -28.75 -5.27 20.37
N SER A 74 -29.23 -4.57 21.40
CA SER A 74 -29.05 -4.95 22.79
C SER A 74 -30.01 -6.08 23.08
N LEU A 75 -29.68 -7.32 22.67
CA LEU A 75 -30.44 -8.53 22.99
C LEU A 75 -31.95 -8.49 22.69
N GLN A 76 -32.46 -7.48 21.96
CA GLN A 76 -33.89 -7.26 21.73
C GLN A 76 -34.37 -7.57 20.31
N ASN A 77 -33.47 -7.92 19.38
CA ASN A 77 -33.88 -8.41 18.06
C ASN A 77 -34.02 -9.95 18.06
N LYS A 78 -34.93 -10.47 18.90
CA LYS A 78 -35.40 -11.86 18.77
C LYS A 78 -36.41 -12.04 17.62
N ASN A 79 -36.79 -10.96 16.93
CA ASN A 79 -37.85 -10.93 15.91
C ASN A 79 -37.38 -10.47 14.52
N GLY A 80 -36.22 -10.95 14.04
CA GLY A 80 -35.85 -10.79 12.62
C GLY A 80 -35.67 -9.35 12.11
N GLY A 81 -35.36 -8.39 12.98
CA GLY A 81 -35.10 -7.00 12.60
C GLY A 81 -33.83 -6.84 11.77
N LYS A 82 -33.86 -5.92 10.79
CA LYS A 82 -32.73 -5.61 9.89
C LYS A 82 -31.48 -5.23 10.70
N ASP A 83 -30.32 -5.67 10.21
CA ASP A 83 -29.02 -5.29 10.74
C ASP A 83 -28.71 -3.83 10.36
N ASP A 84 -29.06 -2.90 11.23
CA ASP A 84 -28.91 -1.45 11.00
C ASP A 84 -27.49 -0.95 11.33
N ARG A 85 -26.50 -1.83 11.49
CA ARG A 85 -25.10 -1.44 11.71
C ARG A 85 -24.58 -0.69 10.49
N LYS A 86 -23.99 0.48 10.72
CA LYS A 86 -23.32 1.26 9.68
C LYS A 86 -21.88 0.78 9.54
N ALA A 87 -21.49 0.37 8.34
CA ALA A 87 -20.09 0.06 8.04
C ALA A 87 -19.34 1.36 7.71
N LEU A 88 -18.43 1.75 8.58
CA LEU A 88 -17.46 2.82 8.33
C LEU A 88 -16.22 2.21 7.68
N GLN A 89 -15.85 2.69 6.49
CA GLN A 89 -14.66 2.23 5.78
C GLN A 89 -13.62 3.35 5.74
N ALA A 90 -12.36 3.02 6.04
CA ALA A 90 -11.25 3.94 5.89
C ALA A 90 -10.14 3.32 5.04
N LYS A 91 -9.45 4.17 4.27
CA LYS A 91 -8.28 3.80 3.46
C LYS A 91 -7.12 4.72 3.84
N ILE A 92 -6.10 4.15 4.44
CA ILE A 92 -4.88 4.84 4.85
C ILE A 92 -3.80 4.49 3.83
N ASN A 93 -3.17 5.50 3.23
CA ASN A 93 -2.04 5.30 2.32
C ASN A 93 -0.78 5.85 2.99
N LEU A 94 0.18 4.97 3.26
CA LEU A 94 1.50 5.31 3.76
C LEU A 94 2.47 5.34 2.58
N ILE A 95 2.96 6.54 2.26
CA ILE A 95 3.78 6.78 1.08
C ILE A 95 5.21 7.08 1.56
N ASP A 96 6.15 6.26 1.12
CA ASP A 96 7.59 6.51 1.27
C ASP A 96 8.14 6.96 -0.08
N LEU A 97 8.53 8.22 -0.17
CA LEU A 97 8.99 8.80 -1.41
C LEU A 97 10.49 8.52 -1.63
N ALA A 98 10.87 8.39 -2.89
CA ALA A 98 12.26 8.26 -3.33
C ALA A 98 13.12 9.44 -2.84
N GLY A 99 14.42 9.17 -2.70
CA GLY A 99 15.41 10.14 -2.25
C GLY A 99 15.57 11.29 -3.24
N SER A 100 15.57 12.52 -2.74
CA SER A 100 15.64 13.76 -3.53
C SER A 100 17.08 14.26 -3.71
N GLU A 101 18.06 13.37 -3.91
CA GLU A 101 19.47 13.77 -4.01
C GLU A 101 19.69 14.86 -5.07
N ARG A 102 20.25 16.00 -4.64
CA ARG A 102 20.61 17.11 -5.53
C ARG A 102 21.85 16.73 -6.35
N CYS A 103 21.68 16.82 -7.67
CA CYS A 103 22.68 16.53 -8.70
C CYS A 103 24.03 17.25 -8.55
N SER A 104 24.10 18.37 -7.81
CA SER A 104 25.33 19.16 -7.68
C SER A 104 26.41 18.53 -6.81
N LYS A 105 26.10 17.47 -6.04
CA LYS A 105 27.07 16.83 -5.11
C LYS A 105 27.43 15.38 -5.44
N SER A 106 26.78 14.73 -6.40
CA SER A 106 26.90 13.27 -6.57
C SER A 106 27.93 12.79 -7.59
N GLY A 107 28.49 13.65 -8.44
CA GLY A 107 29.52 13.28 -9.43
C GLY A 107 29.10 12.18 -10.43
N THR A 108 27.83 11.80 -10.45
CA THR A 108 27.30 10.70 -11.26
C THR A 108 26.95 11.17 -12.67
N GLN A 109 27.50 10.50 -13.69
CA GLN A 109 27.29 10.80 -15.11
C GLN A 109 25.81 10.69 -15.55
N ASN A 110 25.48 11.50 -16.56
CA ASN A 110 24.18 11.88 -17.14
C ASN A 110 22.99 10.89 -17.12
N GLU A 111 23.17 9.57 -17.19
CA GLU A 111 22.04 8.62 -17.27
C GLU A 111 21.35 8.40 -15.93
N ARG A 112 22.12 8.28 -14.84
CA ARG A 112 21.59 8.15 -13.47
C ARG A 112 20.84 9.40 -13.01
N LEU A 113 21.22 10.55 -13.55
CA LEU A 113 20.58 11.85 -13.30
C LEU A 113 19.19 11.94 -13.95
N LYS A 114 19.08 11.51 -15.22
CA LYS A 114 17.78 11.47 -15.92
C LYS A 114 16.79 10.53 -15.26
N GLU A 115 17.26 9.37 -14.78
CA GLU A 115 16.43 8.40 -14.07
C GLU A 115 15.92 8.95 -12.73
N GLY A 116 16.80 9.50 -11.88
CA GLY A 116 16.41 10.05 -10.58
C GLY A 116 15.42 11.22 -10.67
N SER A 117 15.59 12.10 -11.68
CA SER A 117 14.64 13.19 -11.95
C SER A 117 13.33 12.74 -12.61
N ALA A 118 13.29 11.59 -13.26
CA ALA A 118 12.05 11.04 -13.81
C ALA A 118 11.22 10.29 -12.76
N ILE A 119 11.84 9.90 -11.64
CA ILE A 119 11.21 9.15 -10.56
C ILE A 119 10.72 10.10 -9.46
N ASN A 120 11.52 11.07 -9.02
CA ASN A 120 11.14 12.10 -8.04
C ASN A 120 10.17 13.14 -8.60
#